data_AF-G7YY06-F1
#
_entry.id   AF-G7YY06-F1
#
_cell.length_a   1.000
_cell.length_b   1.000
_cell.length_c   1.000
_cell.angle_alpha   90.00
_cell.angle_beta   90.00
_cell.angle_gamma   90.00
#
_symmetry.space_group_name_H-M   'P 1'
#
loop_
_entity.id
_entity.type
_entity.pdbx_description
1 polymer ?
#
loop_
_entity_poly.entity_id
_entity_poly.type
_entity_poly.pdbx_seq_one_letter_code
_entity_poly.pdbx_strand_id
1 'polypeptide(L)'
;MVREPYIQESVVVHSLLSSRLNTVCDSCLRVSDTLCSCAACGVMHYCNRHCQRTMWPIHRAECKQYGAVKHVPNAQIRLLLRMILLKASETCYTYMCTHSG
;
A
#
# COMPACT_ATOMS: atom_id res chain seq x y z
N MET A 1 -5.33 17.29 30.72
CA MET A 1 -5.47 15.83 30.89
C MET A 1 -5.82 15.24 29.53
N VAL A 2 -4.84 14.74 28.79
CA VAL A 2 -5.11 14.02 27.53
C VAL A 2 -5.62 12.64 27.94
N ARG A 3 -6.87 12.31 27.61
CA ARG A 3 -7.42 10.98 27.85
C ARG A 3 -6.68 10.00 26.94
N GLU A 4 -6.06 8.99 27.52
CA GLU A 4 -5.46 7.90 26.73
C GLU A 4 -6.56 7.16 25.95
N PRO A 5 -6.30 6.79 24.68
CA PRO A 5 -7.28 6.09 23.87
C PRO A 5 -7.54 4.68 24.42
N TYR A 6 -8.82 4.30 24.51
CA TYR A 6 -9.26 2.99 24.99
C TYR A 6 -8.83 1.83 24.07
N ILE A 7 -8.55 2.12 22.79
CA ILE A 7 -8.12 1.15 21.79
C ILE A 7 -6.84 1.67 21.13
N GLN A 8 -5.78 0.88 21.17
CA GLN A 8 -4.51 1.11 20.51
C GLN A 8 -4.29 0.01 19.46
N GLU A 9 -4.85 0.20 18.27
CA GLU A 9 -4.66 -0.74 17.16
C GLU A 9 -3.66 -0.19 16.16
N SER A 10 -2.81 -1.08 15.65
CA SER A 10 -1.90 -0.74 14.56
C SER A 10 -2.65 -0.71 13.22
N VAL A 11 -2.23 0.18 12.30
CA VAL A 11 -2.81 0.22 10.96
C VAL A 11 -2.47 -1.08 10.24
N VAL A 12 -3.50 -1.91 10.04
CA VAL A 12 -3.38 -3.16 9.28
C VAL A 12 -3.05 -2.85 7.82
N VAL A 13 -3.80 -1.92 7.22
CA VAL A 13 -3.60 -1.48 5.83
C VAL A 13 -4.27 -0.13 5.57
N HIS A 14 -3.79 0.60 4.57
CA HIS A 14 -4.35 1.88 4.14
C HIS A 14 -4.43 1.98 2.61
N SER A 15 -5.25 2.91 2.14
CA SER A 15 -5.22 3.41 0.76
C SER A 15 -5.43 4.92 0.79
N LEU A 16 -4.61 5.66 0.04
CA LEU A 16 -4.78 7.10 -0.13
C LEU A 16 -6.12 7.41 -0.83
N LEU A 17 -6.61 8.63 -0.71
CA LEU A 17 -7.65 9.15 -1.61
C LEU A 17 -7.05 9.39 -3.00
N SER A 18 -7.85 9.28 -4.07
CA SER A 18 -7.36 9.54 -5.44
C SER A 18 -6.79 10.95 -5.61
N SER A 19 -7.36 11.95 -4.91
CA SER A 19 -6.87 13.33 -4.87
C SER A 19 -5.55 13.53 -4.12
N ARG A 20 -5.04 12.50 -3.43
CA ARG A 20 -3.82 12.56 -2.61
C ARG A 20 -2.66 11.73 -3.21
N LEU A 21 -2.88 11.02 -4.31
CA LEU A 21 -1.93 10.04 -4.86
C LEU A 21 -0.58 10.63 -5.28
N ASN A 22 -0.52 11.91 -5.60
CA ASN A 22 0.69 12.62 -6.04
C ASN A 22 1.23 13.61 -5.00
N THR A 23 0.60 13.72 -3.83
CA THR A 23 0.99 14.65 -2.75
C THR A 23 1.31 13.94 -1.44
N VAL A 24 0.97 12.66 -1.31
CA VAL A 24 1.23 11.84 -0.12
C VAL A 24 1.99 10.58 -0.52
N CYS A 25 3.02 10.24 0.25
CA CYS A 25 3.74 8.98 0.09
C CYS A 25 2.83 7.79 0.41
N ASP A 26 2.69 6.84 -0.51
CA ASP A 26 1.85 5.66 -0.34
C ASP A 26 2.39 4.66 0.70
N SER A 27 3.63 4.84 1.19
CA SER A 27 4.19 4.00 2.25
C SER A 27 4.13 4.63 3.64
N CYS A 28 4.68 5.84 3.80
CA CYS A 28 4.80 6.47 5.12
C CYS A 28 3.72 7.51 5.42
N LEU A 29 2.78 7.72 4.49
CA LEU A 29 1.65 8.65 4.61
C LEU A 29 2.02 10.12 4.82
N ARG A 30 3.30 10.48 4.65
CA ARG A 30 3.78 11.85 4.74
C ARG A 30 3.40 12.64 3.49
N VAL A 31 2.88 13.85 3.69
CA VAL A 31 2.71 14.85 2.63
C VAL A 31 4.08 15.35 2.18
N SER A 32 4.31 15.44 0.88
CA SER A 32 5.59 15.89 0.32
C SER A 32 5.38 16.45 -1.08
N ASP A 33 6.02 17.58 -1.37
CA ASP A 33 6.02 18.19 -2.70
C ASP A 33 7.00 17.48 -3.65
N THR A 34 7.97 16.74 -3.11
CA THR A 34 8.99 16.00 -3.86
C THR A 34 8.79 14.50 -3.70
N LEU A 35 7.88 13.92 -4.48
CA LEU A 35 7.65 12.48 -4.52
C LEU A 35 8.13 11.88 -5.83
N CYS A 36 8.66 10.66 -5.77
CA CYS A 36 9.01 9.88 -6.95
C CYS A 36 7.83 8.97 -7.31
N SER A 37 7.33 9.09 -8.53
CA SER A 37 6.33 8.15 -9.08
C SER A 37 6.96 6.77 -9.33
N CYS A 38 6.19 5.70 -9.12
CA CYS A 38 6.57 4.38 -9.57
C CYS A 38 6.78 4.37 -11.10
N ALA A 39 8.00 4.08 -11.56
CA ALA A 39 8.33 4.12 -12.98
C ALA A 39 7.49 3.17 -13.87
N ALA A 40 6.93 2.09 -13.29
CA ALA A 40 6.17 1.11 -14.04
C ALA A 40 4.71 1.50 -14.27
N CYS A 41 4.03 2.12 -13.29
CA CYS A 41 2.62 2.49 -13.43
C CYS A 41 2.36 3.99 -13.46
N GLY A 42 3.28 4.83 -12.96
CA GLY A 42 3.10 6.27 -12.81
C GLY A 42 2.04 6.68 -11.77
N VAL A 43 1.32 5.75 -11.15
CA VAL A 43 0.16 6.05 -10.29
C VAL A 43 0.56 6.31 -8.84
N MET A 44 1.33 5.39 -8.24
CA MET A 44 1.71 5.49 -6.82
C MET A 44 3.02 6.25 -6.65
N HIS A 45 3.08 7.09 -5.63
CA HIS A 45 4.19 7.99 -5.37
C HIS A 45 4.81 7.72 -3.99
N TYR A 46 6.14 7.89 -3.91
CA TYR A 46 6.92 7.55 -2.73
C TYR A 46 7.97 8.62 -2.43
N CYS A 47 8.33 8.82 -1.16
CA CYS A 47 9.43 9.73 -0.80
C CYS A 47 10.76 9.31 -1.42
N ASN A 48 11.01 8.00 -1.50
CA ASN A 48 12.27 7.42 -1.98
C ASN A 48 12.10 5.92 -2.27
N ARG A 49 13.18 5.31 -2.77
CA ARG A 49 13.23 3.87 -3.08
C ARG A 49 12.97 2.96 -1.88
N HIS A 50 13.28 3.40 -0.66
CA HIS A 50 12.97 2.64 0.54
C HIS A 50 11.45 2.54 0.75
N CYS A 51 10.74 3.67 0.72
CA CYS A 51 9.28 3.72 0.79
C CYS A 51 8.61 2.86 -0.30
N GLN A 52 9.13 2.92 -1.54
CA GLN A 52 8.61 2.09 -2.63
C GLN A 52 8.80 0.59 -2.35
N ARG A 53 9.97 0.18 -1.86
CA ARG A 53 10.25 -1.23 -1.52
C ARG A 53 9.39 -1.73 -0.37
N THR A 54 9.16 -0.92 0.64
CA THR A 54 8.29 -1.25 1.77
C THR A 54 6.87 -1.58 1.32
N MET A 55 6.34 -0.84 0.34
CA MET A 55 5.00 -1.08 -0.20
C MET A 55 4.95 -2.10 -1.33
N TRP A 56 6.09 -2.57 -1.82
CA TRP A 56 6.17 -3.47 -2.98
C TRP A 56 5.36 -4.77 -2.85
N PRO A 57 5.30 -5.47 -1.69
CA PRO A 57 4.51 -6.70 -1.57
C PRO A 57 3.03 -6.51 -1.94
N ILE A 58 2.45 -5.36 -1.57
CA ILE A 58 1.07 -5.00 -1.90
C ILE A 58 1.00 -4.35 -3.28
N HIS A 59 1.83 -3.34 -3.51
CA HIS A 59 1.82 -2.54 -4.73
C HIS A 59 2.10 -3.37 -5.99
N ARG A 60 2.90 -4.45 -5.92
CA ARG A 60 3.21 -5.28 -7.10
C ARG A 60 1.96 -5.83 -7.77
N ALA A 61 0.95 -6.24 -7.00
CA ALA A 61 -0.31 -6.73 -7.54
C ALA A 61 -1.11 -5.60 -8.20
N GLU A 62 -1.20 -4.45 -7.54
CA GLU A 62 -1.89 -3.25 -8.04
C GLU A 62 -1.23 -2.65 -9.29
N CYS A 63 0.10 -2.60 -9.30
CA CYS A 63 0.93 -1.96 -10.33
C CYS A 63 0.66 -2.56 -11.71
N LYS A 64 0.53 -3.88 -11.81
CA LYS A 64 0.16 -4.58 -13.04
C LYS A 64 -1.22 -4.17 -13.55
N GLN A 65 -2.18 -4.01 -12.64
CA GLN A 65 -3.56 -3.67 -12.99
C GLN A 65 -3.69 -2.22 -13.47
N TYR A 66 -2.96 -1.30 -12.84
CA TYR A 66 -2.95 0.11 -13.28
C TYR A 66 -2.43 0.28 -14.70
N GLY A 67 -1.40 -0.48 -15.09
CA GLY A 67 -0.91 -0.49 -16.46
C GLY A 67 -1.91 -1.06 -17.48
N ALA A 68 -2.71 -2.06 -17.09
CA ALA A 68 -3.63 -2.73 -17.98
C ALA A 68 -4.97 -1.99 -18.18
N VAL A 69 -5.53 -1.41 -17.12
CA VAL A 69 -6.93 -0.92 -17.12
C VAL A 69 -7.03 0.57 -17.44
N LYS A 70 -5.92 1.33 -17.46
CA LYS A 70 -5.86 2.80 -17.63
C LYS A 70 -6.81 3.59 -16.70
N HIS A 71 -7.35 2.94 -15.67
CA HIS A 71 -8.25 3.50 -14.69
C HIS A 71 -7.81 3.07 -13.30
N VAL A 72 -7.68 4.03 -12.40
CA VAL A 72 -7.32 3.79 -11.01
C VAL A 72 -8.61 3.63 -10.21
N PRO A 73 -8.90 2.44 -9.61
CA PRO A 73 -10.07 2.25 -8.76
C PRO A 73 -10.11 3.26 -7.62
N ASN A 74 -11.28 3.59 -7.09
CA ASN A 74 -11.38 4.51 -5.95
C ASN A 74 -10.68 3.96 -4.69
N ALA A 75 -10.49 4.82 -3.69
CA ALA A 75 -9.73 4.50 -2.49
C ALA A 75 -10.31 3.31 -1.71
N GLN A 76 -11.64 3.17 -1.68
CA GLN A 76 -12.34 2.11 -0.98
C GLN A 76 -12.08 0.74 -1.62
N ILE A 77 -12.17 0.66 -2.95
CA ILE A 77 -11.89 -0.57 -3.69
C ILE A 77 -10.41 -0.96 -3.50
N ARG A 78 -9.49 0.01 -3.62
CA ARG A 78 -8.06 -0.25 -3.35
C ARG A 78 -7.85 -0.77 -1.93
N LEU A 79 -8.46 -0.15 -0.93
CA LEU A 79 -8.35 -0.60 0.47
C LEU A 79 -8.79 -2.07 0.64
N LEU A 80 -9.94 -2.44 0.10
CA LEU A 80 -10.44 -3.82 0.15
C LEU A 80 -9.48 -4.81 -0.54
N LEU A 81 -8.95 -4.44 -1.72
CA LEU A 81 -7.96 -5.26 -2.42
C LEU A 81 -6.69 -5.43 -1.57
N ARG A 82 -6.18 -4.37 -0.93
CA ARG A 82 -5.00 -4.45 -0.07
C ARG A 82 -5.23 -5.31 1.17
N MET A 83 -6.42 -5.28 1.78
CA MET A 83 -6.80 -6.18 2.88
C MET A 83 -6.73 -7.65 2.45
N ILE A 84 -7.27 -7.98 1.27
CA ILE A 84 -7.25 -9.34 0.71
C ILE A 84 -5.80 -9.79 0.44
N LEU A 85 -4.99 -8.92 -0.16
CA LEU A 85 -3.59 -9.22 -0.50
C LEU A 85 -2.69 -9.39 0.74
N LEU A 86 -2.91 -8.61 1.79
CA LEU A 86 -2.17 -8.76 3.05
C LEU A 86 -2.44 -10.13 3.69
N LYS A 87 -3.71 -10.58 3.72
CA LYS A 87 -4.09 -11.89 4.25
C LYS A 87 -3.50 -13.05 3.45
N ALA A 88 -3.36 -12.89 2.14
CA ALA A 88 -2.67 -13.87 1.29
C ALA A 88 -1.17 -13.97 1.61
N SER A 89 -0.52 -12.89 2.06
CA SER A 89 0.89 -12.92 2.46
C SER A 89 1.11 -13.63 3.80
N GLU A 90 0.19 -13.51 4.77
CA GLU A 90 0.23 -14.24 6.05
C GLU A 90 0.01 -15.76 5.85
N THR A 91 -0.91 -16.13 4.94
CA THR A 91 -1.20 -17.54 4.62
C THR A 91 -0.13 -18.17 3.73
N CYS A 92 0.47 -17.42 2.80
CA CYS A 92 1.59 -17.94 2.00
C CYS A 92 2.89 -18.01 2.81
N TYR A 93 3.16 -17.09 3.73
CA TYR A 93 4.32 -17.19 4.63
C TYR A 93 4.23 -18.40 5.57
N THR A 94 3.04 -18.67 6.13
CA THR A 94 2.81 -19.89 6.93
C THR A 94 2.85 -21.16 6.08
N TYR A 95 2.32 -21.15 4.85
CA TYR A 95 2.37 -22.29 3.94
C TYR A 95 3.79 -22.59 3.42
N MET A 96 4.59 -21.58 3.10
CA MET A 96 6.00 -21.75 2.68
C MET A 96 6.91 -22.19 3.84
N CYS A 97 6.66 -21.73 5.07
CA CYS A 97 7.41 -22.18 6.25
C CYS A 97 7.08 -23.62 6.67
N THR A 98 5.91 -24.16 6.28
CA THR A 98 5.47 -25.52 6.64
C THR A 98 5.85 -26.59 5.62
N HIS A 99 6.31 -26.23 4.43
CA HIS A 99 6.64 -27.16 3.34
C HIS A 99 8.10 -27.07 2.87
N SER A 100 8.98 -26.43 3.66
CA SER A 100 10.43 -26.39 3.43
C SER A 100 11.18 -27.37 4.35
N GLY A 101 10.65 -28.61 4.48
CA GLY A 101 11.24 -29.71 5.25
C GLY A 101 11.39 -30.94 4.38
#